data_AF-A0A1J1GVI9-F1
#
_entry.id   AF-A0A1J1GVI9-F1
#
_cell.length_a   1.000
_cell.length_b   1.000
_cell.length_c   1.000
_cell.angle_alpha   90.00
_cell.angle_beta   90.00
_cell.angle_gamma   90.00
#
_symmetry.space_group_name_H-M   'P 1'
#
loop_
_entity.id
_entity.type
_entity.pdbx_description
1 polymer ?
#
loop_
_entity_poly.entity_id
_entity_poly.type
_entity_poly.pdbx_seq_one_letter_code
_entity_poly.pdbx_strand_id
1 'polypeptide(L)'
;MRVRLQKILNNCNKKMKDDLEKEMQEEKKKMEKDQEKLLKKKKEMEHWEKGVLRHKEEWERTLKEKQVFDESMLKVLEGRKKRITEEGEKWKKRMLIEKMELEKKIQKNKEEGEERMLKVIEKFEEKMLNEKKSGKIK
;
A
#
# COMPACT_ATOMS: atom_id res chain seq x y z
N MET A 1 -2.80 23.45 -3.90
CA MET A 1 -3.95 22.75 -4.52
C MET A 1 -5.30 23.41 -4.21
N ARG A 2 -5.72 23.51 -2.94
CA ARG A 2 -7.05 24.02 -2.53
C ARG A 2 -7.38 25.43 -3.08
N VAL A 3 -6.42 26.37 -3.04
CA VAL A 3 -6.60 27.74 -3.57
C VAL A 3 -6.79 27.75 -5.09
N ARG A 4 -6.01 26.95 -5.84
CA ARG A 4 -6.13 26.83 -7.31
C ARG A 4 -7.49 26.25 -7.70
N LEU A 5 -7.92 25.17 -7.02
CA LEU A 5 -9.25 24.58 -7.18
C LEU A 5 -10.37 25.58 -6.92
N GLN A 6 -10.29 26.32 -5.81
CA GLN A 6 -11.29 27.35 -5.48
C GLN A 6 -11.38 28.41 -6.58
N LYS A 7 -10.24 28.82 -7.14
CA LYS A 7 -10.18 29.79 -8.24
C LYS A 7 -10.85 29.27 -9.51
N ILE A 8 -10.69 28.00 -9.84
CA ILE A 8 -11.42 27.37 -10.95
C ILE A 8 -12.92 27.37 -10.62
N LEU A 9 -13.31 26.79 -9.49
CA LEU A 9 -14.72 26.66 -9.08
C LEU A 9 -15.46 28.01 -9.02
N ASN A 10 -14.79 29.11 -8.69
CA ASN A 10 -15.41 30.43 -8.65
C ASN A 10 -15.62 31.07 -10.03
N ASN A 11 -14.80 30.74 -11.03
CA ASN A 11 -14.74 31.47 -12.31
C ASN A 11 -15.17 30.65 -13.54
N CYS A 12 -15.41 29.35 -13.40
CA CYS A 12 -15.81 28.49 -14.51
C CYS A 12 -17.34 28.27 -14.60
N ASN A 13 -17.81 27.93 -15.80
CA ASN A 13 -19.21 27.60 -16.04
C ASN A 13 -19.60 26.24 -15.41
N LYS A 14 -20.91 25.98 -15.27
CA LYS A 14 -21.41 24.76 -14.63
C LYS A 14 -20.86 23.48 -15.27
N LYS A 15 -20.85 23.40 -16.61
CA LYS A 15 -20.36 22.23 -17.33
C LYS A 15 -18.89 21.91 -17.01
N MET A 16 -18.06 22.95 -16.95
CA MET A 16 -16.64 22.82 -16.63
C MET A 16 -16.40 22.42 -15.16
N LYS A 17 -17.28 22.84 -14.23
CA LYS A 17 -17.27 22.34 -12.84
C LYS A 17 -17.61 20.86 -12.79
N ASP A 18 -18.67 20.44 -13.48
CA ASP A 18 -19.13 19.05 -13.51
C ASP A 18 -18.04 18.14 -14.12
N ASP A 19 -17.39 18.58 -15.21
CA ASP A 19 -16.28 17.87 -15.85
C ASP A 19 -15.05 17.76 -14.93
N LEU A 20 -14.70 18.83 -14.21
CA LEU A 20 -13.60 18.84 -13.25
C LEU A 20 -13.87 17.90 -12.09
N GLU A 21 -15.09 17.94 -11.52
CA GLU A 21 -15.49 17.04 -10.44
C GLU A 21 -15.41 15.58 -10.88
N LYS A 22 -15.86 15.27 -12.09
CA LYS A 22 -15.80 13.92 -12.65
C LYS A 22 -14.36 13.42 -12.81
N GLU A 23 -13.47 14.21 -13.43
CA GLU A 23 -12.05 13.82 -13.59
C GLU A 23 -11.36 13.64 -12.22
N MET A 24 -11.64 14.51 -11.25
CA MET A 24 -11.10 14.41 -9.88
C MET A 24 -11.60 13.16 -9.15
N GLN A 25 -12.90 12.82 -9.28
CA GLN A 25 -13.46 11.61 -8.69
C GLN A 25 -12.88 10.34 -9.32
N GLU A 26 -12.64 10.32 -10.62
CA GLU A 26 -12.01 9.19 -11.30
C GLU A 26 -10.58 8.94 -10.80
N GLU A 27 -9.76 9.99 -10.69
CA GLU A 27 -8.40 9.86 -10.14
C GLU A 27 -8.42 9.40 -8.68
N LYS A 28 -9.33 9.94 -7.86
CA LYS A 28 -9.50 9.52 -6.47
C LYS A 28 -9.86 8.03 -6.37
N LYS A 29 -10.79 7.55 -7.20
CA LYS A 29 -11.18 6.12 -7.24
C LYS A 29 -10.01 5.21 -7.63
N LYS A 30 -9.14 5.63 -8.57
CA LYS A 30 -7.94 4.88 -8.94
C LYS A 30 -6.99 4.75 -7.75
N MET A 31 -6.71 5.86 -7.07
CA MET A 31 -5.86 5.86 -5.88
C MET A 31 -6.41 4.96 -4.77
N GLU A 32 -7.71 5.07 -4.47
CA GLU A 32 -8.38 4.25 -3.46
C GLU A 32 -8.29 2.76 -3.78
N LYS A 33 -8.55 2.38 -5.04
CA LYS A 33 -8.47 0.98 -5.49
C LYS A 33 -7.06 0.41 -5.37
N ASP A 34 -6.04 1.19 -5.71
CA ASP A 34 -4.65 0.73 -5.58
C ASP A 34 -4.20 0.69 -4.11
N GLN A 35 -4.67 1.63 -3.29
CA GLN A 35 -4.44 1.60 -1.85
C GLN A 35 -5.11 0.39 -1.19
N GLU A 36 -6.33 0.02 -1.61
CA GLU A 36 -7.02 -1.19 -1.13
C GLU A 36 -6.24 -2.46 -1.45
N LYS A 37 -5.73 -2.61 -2.68
CA LYS A 37 -4.87 -3.76 -3.05
C LYS A 37 -3.61 -3.84 -2.19
N LEU A 38 -2.96 -2.72 -1.92
CA LEU A 38 -1.76 -2.67 -1.09
C LEU A 38 -2.07 -3.01 0.37
N LEU A 39 -3.19 -2.53 0.91
CA LEU A 39 -3.67 -2.88 2.24
C LEU A 39 -4.01 -4.37 2.37
N LYS A 40 -4.62 -4.97 1.33
CA LYS A 40 -4.89 -6.41 1.29
C LYS A 40 -3.60 -7.22 1.39
N LYS A 41 -2.58 -6.86 0.61
CA LYS A 41 -1.24 -7.49 0.69
C LYS A 41 -0.60 -7.33 2.08
N LYS A 42 -0.76 -6.16 2.71
CA LYS A 42 -0.28 -5.94 4.08
C LYS A 42 -0.93 -6.92 5.08
N LYS A 43 -2.26 -7.07 5.00
CA LYS A 43 -3.02 -8.00 5.85
C LYS A 43 -2.64 -9.46 5.60
N GLU A 44 -2.42 -9.85 4.35
CA GLU A 44 -1.95 -11.19 3.99
C GLU A 44 -0.59 -11.48 4.64
N MET A 45 0.38 -10.55 4.53
CA MET A 45 1.69 -10.68 5.19
C MET A 45 1.57 -10.84 6.71
N GLU A 46 0.73 -10.04 7.38
CA GLU A 46 0.48 -10.17 8.82
C GLU A 46 -0.15 -11.52 9.20
N HIS A 47 -1.05 -12.04 8.36
CA HIS A 47 -1.65 -13.35 8.57
C HIS A 47 -0.60 -14.47 8.48
N TRP A 48 0.28 -14.40 7.48
CA TRP A 48 1.39 -15.35 7.33
C TRP A 48 2.34 -15.31 8.54
N GLU A 49 2.70 -14.12 9.05
CA GLU A 49 3.51 -13.98 10.28
C GLU A 49 2.86 -14.67 11.48
N LYS A 50 1.56 -14.46 11.68
CA LYS A 50 0.82 -15.14 12.76
C LYS A 50 0.77 -16.66 12.55
N GLY A 51 0.65 -17.12 11.31
CA GLY A 51 0.71 -18.55 10.98
C GLY A 51 2.05 -19.19 11.34
N VAL A 52 3.16 -18.55 10.97
CA VAL A 52 4.51 -19.01 11.28
C VAL A 52 4.75 -19.06 12.79
N LEU A 53 4.29 -18.03 13.53
CA LEU A 53 4.42 -18.00 14.99
C LEU A 53 3.64 -19.14 15.66
N ARG A 54 2.39 -19.38 15.24
CA ARG A 54 1.56 -20.47 15.77
C ARG A 54 2.21 -21.84 15.53
N HIS A 55 2.70 -22.11 14.32
CA HIS A 55 3.40 -23.36 14.04
C HIS A 55 4.66 -23.53 14.88
N LYS A 56 5.39 -22.43 15.14
CA LYS A 56 6.56 -22.47 16.01
C LYS A 56 6.16 -22.83 17.45
N GLU A 57 5.10 -22.22 17.99
CA GLU A 57 4.57 -22.52 19.32
C GLU A 57 4.08 -23.97 19.44
N GLU A 58 3.32 -24.47 18.46
CA GLU A 58 2.86 -25.87 18.39
C GLU A 58 4.05 -26.85 18.37
N TRP A 59 5.09 -26.53 17.61
CA TRP A 59 6.30 -27.34 17.51
C TRP A 59 7.06 -27.36 18.84
N GLU A 60 7.25 -26.21 19.47
CA GLU A 60 7.91 -26.10 20.79
C GLU A 60 7.13 -26.84 21.88
N ARG A 61 5.80 -26.81 21.83
CA ARG A 61 4.93 -27.57 22.74
C ARG A 61 5.07 -29.08 22.54
N THR A 62 5.02 -29.54 21.29
CA THR A 62 5.21 -30.96 20.93
C THR A 62 6.56 -31.49 21.38
N LEU A 63 7.61 -30.66 21.30
CA LEU A 63 8.95 -30.99 21.78
C LEU A 63 9.02 -31.11 23.31
N LYS A 64 8.35 -30.22 24.05
CA LYS A 64 8.32 -30.25 25.52
C LYS A 64 7.50 -31.41 26.10
N GLU A 65 6.44 -31.82 25.42
CA GLU A 65 5.55 -32.91 25.88
C GLU A 65 6.16 -34.32 25.68
N LYS A 66 7.15 -34.49 24.79
CA LYS A 66 7.85 -35.76 24.57
C LYS A 66 9.16 -35.79 25.38
N GLN A 67 9.09 -36.21 26.64
CA GLN A 67 10.21 -36.19 27.59
C GLN A 67 11.16 -37.40 27.56
N VAL A 68 11.03 -38.35 26.62
CA VAL A 68 11.94 -39.50 26.50
C VAL A 68 12.43 -39.61 25.07
N PHE A 69 13.52 -38.90 24.76
CA PHE A 69 14.21 -39.02 23.49
C PHE A 69 15.61 -39.55 23.74
N ASP A 70 16.00 -40.61 23.00
CA ASP A 70 17.36 -41.11 22.98
C ASP A 70 18.35 -40.01 22.53
N GLU A 71 19.60 -40.12 22.96
CA GLU A 71 20.69 -39.18 22.66
C GLU A 71 20.89 -38.94 21.15
N SER A 72 20.67 -39.98 20.33
CA SER A 72 20.73 -39.87 18.87
C SER A 72 19.59 -39.00 18.31
N MET A 73 18.39 -39.11 18.90
CA MET A 73 17.22 -38.35 18.51
C MET A 73 17.33 -36.89 18.95
N LEU A 74 17.94 -36.63 20.11
CA LEU A 74 18.26 -35.28 20.58
C LEU A 74 19.18 -34.52 19.61
N LYS A 75 20.25 -35.16 19.10
CA LYS A 75 21.15 -34.55 18.10
C LYS A 75 20.42 -34.19 16.80
N VAL A 76 19.51 -35.06 16.32
CA VAL A 76 18.70 -34.78 15.12
C VAL A 76 17.76 -33.60 15.34
N LEU A 77 17.11 -33.54 16.52
CA LEU A 77 16.21 -32.43 16.88
C LEU A 77 16.96 -31.10 17.02
N GLU A 78 18.17 -31.11 17.59
CA GLU A 78 19.00 -29.93 17.73
C GLU A 78 19.46 -29.39 16.37
N GLY A 79 19.87 -30.28 15.45
CA GLY A 79 20.20 -29.92 14.06
C GLY A 79 19.00 -29.42 13.25
N ARG A 80 17.79 -29.93 13.52
CA ARG A 80 16.54 -29.38 12.95
C ARG A 80 16.22 -28.00 13.52
N LYS A 81 16.37 -27.81 14.84
CA LYS A 81 16.13 -26.53 15.52
C LYS A 81 17.03 -25.42 14.97
N LYS A 82 18.33 -25.71 14.77
CA LYS A 82 19.27 -24.77 14.14
C LYS A 82 18.81 -24.35 12.74
N ARG A 83 18.47 -25.34 11.88
CA ARG A 83 17.97 -25.07 10.52
C ARG A 83 16.68 -24.22 10.52
N ILE A 84 15.70 -24.57 11.35
CA ILE A 84 14.44 -23.81 11.49
C ILE A 84 14.73 -22.37 11.95
N THR A 85 15.68 -22.19 12.87
CA THR A 85 16.05 -20.86 13.37
C THR A 85 16.70 -20.01 12.27
N GLU A 86 17.66 -20.57 11.54
CA GLU A 86 18.33 -19.87 10.43
C GLU A 86 17.38 -19.53 9.28
N GLU A 87 16.52 -20.47 8.89
CA GLU A 87 15.48 -20.22 7.88
C GLU A 87 14.47 -19.18 8.37
N GLY A 88 14.09 -19.23 9.65
CA GLY A 88 13.22 -18.23 10.27
C GLY A 88 13.82 -16.83 10.28
N GLU A 89 15.12 -16.69 10.55
CA GLU A 89 15.81 -15.40 10.46
C GLU A 89 15.90 -14.87 9.02
N LYS A 90 16.22 -15.74 8.05
CA LYS A 90 16.20 -15.38 6.63
C LYS A 90 14.82 -14.93 6.19
N TRP A 91 13.78 -15.63 6.63
CA TRP A 91 12.39 -15.29 6.34
C TRP A 91 12.01 -13.94 6.97
N LYS A 92 12.35 -13.68 8.24
CA LYS A 92 12.14 -12.38 8.89
C LYS A 92 12.81 -11.23 8.14
N LYS A 93 14.06 -11.42 7.69
CA LYS A 93 14.78 -10.41 6.90
C LYS A 93 14.07 -10.12 5.57
N ARG A 94 13.60 -11.16 4.87
CA ARG A 94 12.81 -11.00 3.62
C ARG A 94 11.50 -10.25 3.88
N MET A 95 10.76 -10.64 4.91
CA MET A 95 9.50 -9.98 5.29
C MET A 95 9.69 -8.50 5.63
N LEU A 96 10.78 -8.15 6.34
CA LEU A 96 11.11 -6.74 6.64
C LEU A 96 11.34 -5.94 5.35
N ILE A 97 12.07 -6.50 4.39
CA ILE A 97 12.31 -5.87 3.09
C ILE A 97 10.99 -5.68 2.33
N GLU A 98 10.16 -6.73 2.25
CA GLU A 98 8.86 -6.66 1.56
C GLU A 98 7.92 -5.63 2.21
N LYS A 99 7.89 -5.53 3.55
CA LYS A 99 7.13 -4.50 4.27
C LYS A 99 7.60 -3.09 3.92
N MET A 100 8.91 -2.85 3.93
CA MET A 100 9.47 -1.55 3.54
C MET A 100 9.15 -1.20 2.08
N GLU A 101 9.24 -2.17 1.17
CA GLU A 101 8.85 -1.95 -0.23
C GLU A 101 7.36 -1.64 -0.38
N LEU A 102 6.50 -2.31 0.40
CA LEU A 102 5.07 -2.08 0.38
C LEU A 102 4.74 -0.67 0.88
N GLU A 103 5.38 -0.21 1.95
CA GLU A 103 5.24 1.16 2.45
C GLU A 103 5.68 2.20 1.43
N LYS A 104 6.83 1.98 0.78
CA LYS A 104 7.28 2.83 -0.34
C LYS A 104 6.26 2.87 -1.47
N LYS A 105 5.65 1.74 -1.84
CA LYS A 105 4.60 1.68 -2.87
C LYS A 105 3.34 2.45 -2.47
N ILE A 106 2.93 2.36 -1.20
CA ILE A 106 1.78 3.13 -0.68
C ILE A 106 2.06 4.63 -0.77
N GLN A 107 3.25 5.06 -0.35
CA GLN A 107 3.66 6.46 -0.40
C GLN A 107 3.71 6.96 -1.85
N LYS A 108 4.34 6.19 -2.74
CA LYS A 108 4.43 6.53 -4.16
C LYS A 108 3.05 6.64 -4.83
N ASN A 109 2.11 5.75 -4.50
CA ASN A 109 0.74 5.83 -5.02
C ASN A 109 0.03 7.12 -4.60
N LYS A 110 0.29 7.62 -3.38
CA LYS A 110 -0.24 8.90 -2.93
C LYS A 110 0.38 10.06 -3.71
N GLU A 111 1.71 10.10 -3.80
CA GLU A 111 2.44 11.16 -4.50
C GLU A 111 2.07 11.25 -5.98
N GLU A 112 2.09 10.11 -6.70
CA GLU A 112 1.69 10.07 -8.12
C GLU A 112 0.22 10.44 -8.31
N GLY A 113 -0.65 10.06 -7.37
CA GLY A 113 -2.06 10.43 -7.39
C GLY A 113 -2.29 11.93 -7.19
N GLU A 114 -1.57 12.55 -6.27
CA GLU A 114 -1.56 14.00 -6.07
C GLU A 114 -1.04 14.74 -7.32
N GLU A 115 0.02 14.23 -7.95
CA GLU A 115 0.54 14.79 -9.20
C GLU A 115 -0.50 14.70 -10.34
N ARG A 116 -1.18 13.56 -10.49
CA ARG A 116 -2.25 13.40 -11.50
C ARG A 116 -3.41 14.37 -11.25
N MET A 117 -3.85 14.53 -10.01
CA MET A 117 -4.89 15.50 -9.68
C MET A 117 -4.44 16.95 -9.94
N LEU A 118 -3.16 17.28 -9.70
CA LEU A 118 -2.61 18.59 -10.06
C LEU A 118 -2.63 18.84 -11.58
N LYS A 119 -2.27 17.83 -12.38
CA LYS A 119 -2.35 17.91 -13.85
C LYS A 119 -3.78 18.14 -14.34
N VAL A 120 -4.76 17.51 -13.70
CA VAL A 120 -6.19 17.80 -13.97
C VAL A 120 -6.48 19.27 -13.70
N ILE A 121 -6.12 19.80 -12.53
CA ILE A 121 -6.32 21.21 -12.20
C ILE A 121 -5.68 22.14 -13.25
N GLU A 122 -4.43 21.87 -13.64
CA GLU A 122 -3.69 22.69 -14.63
C GLU A 122 -4.37 22.70 -16.00
N LYS A 123 -4.82 21.53 -16.48
CA LYS A 123 -5.61 21.40 -17.72
C LYS A 123 -6.88 22.25 -17.69
N PHE A 124 -7.55 22.33 -16.53
CA PHE A 124 -8.75 23.15 -16.38
C PHE A 124 -8.40 24.65 -16.23
N GLU A 125 -7.32 25.02 -15.55
CA GLU A 125 -6.85 26.43 -15.51
C GLU A 125 -6.56 26.95 -16.93
N GLU A 126 -5.89 26.14 -17.76
CA GLU A 126 -5.58 26.49 -19.14
C GLU A 126 -6.85 26.64 -20.01
N LYS A 127 -7.78 25.69 -19.90
CA LYS A 127 -9.09 25.79 -20.58
C LYS A 127 -9.82 27.08 -20.21
N MET A 128 -9.85 27.42 -18.92
CA MET A 128 -10.52 28.65 -18.44
C MET A 128 -9.85 29.90 -19.02
N LEU A 129 -8.51 29.92 -19.05
CA LEU A 129 -7.75 31.03 -19.62
C LEU A 129 -8.07 31.22 -21.10
N ASN A 130 -8.21 30.13 -21.85
CA ASN A 130 -8.58 30.14 -23.26
C ASN A 130 -10.04 30.58 -23.48
N GLU A 131 -10.97 30.15 -22.62
CA GLU A 131 -12.37 30.62 -22.66
C GLU A 131 -12.48 32.11 -22.32
N LYS A 132 -11.66 32.62 -21.40
CA LYS A 132 -11.58 34.04 -21.07
C LYS A 132 -11.00 34.86 -22.24
N LYS A 133 -9.91 34.40 -22.85
CA LYS A 133 -9.31 35.04 -24.04
C LYS A 133 -10.27 35.06 -25.24
N SER A 134 -11.10 34.04 -25.40
CA SER A 134 -12.10 33.96 -26.48
C SER A 134 -13.41 34.70 -26.20
N GLY A 135 -13.51 35.40 -25.06
CA GLY A 135 -14.71 36.17 -24.68
C GLY A 135 -15.92 35.33 -24.30
N LYS A 136 -15.77 34.01 -24.17
CA LYS A 136 -16.84 33.08 -23.75
C LYS A 136 -17.10 33.15 -22.24
N ILE A 137 -16.12 33.62 -21.48
CA ILE A 137 -16.23 33.92 -20.05
C ILE A 137 -15.73 35.37 -19.85
N LYS A 138 -16.54 36.22 -19.21
CA LYS A 138 -16.15 37.59 -18.81
C LYS A 138 -15.35 37.55 -17.52
#